data_AF-A0A246SQM1-F1
#
_entry.id   AF-A0A246SQM1-F1
#
_cell.length_a   1.000
_cell.length_b   1.000
_cell.length_c   1.000
_cell.angle_alpha   90.00
_cell.angle_beta   90.00
_cell.angle_gamma   90.00
#
_symmetry.space_group_name_H-M   'P 1'
#
loop_
_entity.id
_entity.type
_entity.pdbx_description
1 polymer ?
#
loop_
_entity_poly.entity_id
_entity_poly.type
_entity_poly.pdbx_seq_one_letter_code
_entity_poly.pdbx_strand_id
1 'polypeptide(L)'
;MKLFEQLKIVLGKPDAGSIELRAALAAIDLAPLNQAVTFAEKKRAVLLLDGTEAQLDKQDEILKAATRERDRVIAAHAELSRRLAEAEKREASEAFEAEISAVKADATETVDLLLTRFPGLQNEMTAIFRRVAASEERTRAMNEKLIAAGRSDLLPGVEATAFPPPPGQYEKLHSILRSVLMPVPSAPGWPADG
;
A
#
# COMPACT_ATOMS: atom_id res chain seq x y z
N MET A 1 -28.57 30.84 13.34
CA MET A 1 -29.43 29.66 13.60
C MET A 1 -29.18 28.47 12.69
N LYS A 2 -28.95 28.60 11.37
CA LYS A 2 -28.74 27.41 10.50
C LYS A 2 -27.42 26.65 10.74
N LEU A 3 -26.33 27.35 11.08
CA LEU A 3 -25.01 26.75 11.26
C LEU A 3 -24.94 25.81 12.47
N PHE A 4 -25.40 26.25 13.65
CA PHE A 4 -25.33 25.43 14.86
C PHE A 4 -26.17 24.15 14.77
N GLU A 5 -27.33 24.21 14.12
CA GLU A 5 -28.15 23.01 13.87
C GLU A 5 -27.43 22.00 12.94
N GLN A 6 -26.72 22.49 11.91
CA GLN A 6 -25.89 21.63 11.05
C GLN A 6 -24.74 20.98 11.82
N LEU A 7 -24.05 21.74 12.68
CA LEU A 7 -22.98 21.22 13.53
C LEU A 7 -23.51 20.17 14.52
N LYS A 8 -24.70 20.38 15.07
CA LYS A 8 -25.35 19.43 15.98
C LYS A 8 -25.69 18.10 15.30
N ILE A 9 -26.10 18.12 14.03
CA ILE A 9 -26.34 16.90 13.25
C ILE A 9 -25.06 16.08 13.13
N VAL A 10 -23.95 16.72 12.74
CA VAL A 10 -22.66 16.03 12.59
C VAL A 10 -22.11 15.54 13.94
N LEU A 11 -22.21 16.36 14.98
CA LEU A 11 -21.81 15.98 16.34
C LEU A 11 -22.68 14.87 16.95
N GLY A 12 -23.93 14.75 16.50
CA GLY A 12 -24.86 13.69 16.88
C GLY A 12 -24.58 12.34 16.21
N LYS A 13 -23.75 12.31 15.15
CA LYS A 13 -23.31 11.08 14.51
C LYS A 13 -22.00 10.57 15.15
N PRO A 14 -22.02 9.44 15.88
CA PRO A 14 -20.82 8.91 16.52
C PRO A 14 -19.82 8.31 15.53
N ASP A 15 -20.27 7.96 14.33
CA ASP A 15 -19.56 7.24 13.27
C ASP A 15 -19.22 8.11 12.05
N ALA A 16 -19.33 9.44 12.17
CA ALA A 16 -18.95 10.35 11.09
C ALA A 16 -17.49 10.11 10.64
N GLY A 17 -17.29 9.88 9.34
CA GLY A 17 -15.97 9.71 8.74
C GLY A 17 -15.20 11.02 8.60
N SER A 18 -13.91 10.93 8.28
CA SER A 18 -13.01 12.09 8.16
C SER A 18 -13.49 13.12 7.13
N ILE A 19 -14.11 12.66 6.03
CA ILE A 19 -14.66 13.53 4.99
C ILE A 19 -15.82 14.38 5.52
N GLU A 20 -16.77 13.77 6.23
CA GLU A 20 -17.92 14.50 6.81
C GLU A 20 -17.45 15.52 7.86
N LEU A 21 -16.50 15.13 8.72
CA LEU A 21 -15.96 15.98 9.78
C LEU A 21 -15.16 17.16 9.21
N ARG A 22 -14.37 16.94 8.15
CA ARG A 22 -13.62 18.00 7.46
C ARG A 22 -14.55 18.99 6.77
N ALA A 23 -15.62 18.50 6.13
CA ALA A 23 -16.64 19.36 5.53
C ALA A 23 -17.36 20.22 6.58
N ALA A 24 -17.68 19.64 7.74
CA ALA A 24 -18.31 20.36 8.85
C ALA A 24 -17.41 21.46 9.43
N LEU A 25 -16.11 21.17 9.62
CA LEU A 25 -15.13 22.18 10.07
C LEU A 25 -14.98 23.32 9.06
N ALA A 26 -14.91 23.01 7.76
CA ALA A 26 -14.77 24.01 6.70
C ALA A 26 -15.99 24.96 6.62
N ALA A 27 -17.16 24.52 7.07
CA ALA A 27 -18.36 25.34 7.11
C ALA A 27 -18.41 26.32 8.30
N ILE A 28 -17.52 26.18 9.30
CA ILE A 28 -17.45 27.07 10.46
C ILE A 28 -16.74 28.36 10.08
N ASP A 29 -17.49 29.47 10.09
CA ASP A 29 -16.92 30.82 9.98
C ASP A 29 -17.03 31.57 11.31
N LEU A 30 -15.89 31.71 12.00
CA LEU A 30 -15.80 32.43 13.27
C LEU A 30 -15.70 33.95 13.10
N ALA A 31 -15.32 34.46 11.93
CA ALA A 31 -15.04 35.89 11.76
C ALA A 31 -16.30 36.76 11.96
N PRO A 32 -17.48 36.43 11.39
CA PRO A 32 -18.71 37.17 11.63
C PRO A 32 -19.16 37.13 13.09
N LEU A 33 -18.93 36.01 13.79
CA LEU A 33 -19.30 35.86 15.21
C LEU A 33 -18.42 36.73 16.09
N ASN A 34 -17.11 36.78 15.84
CA ASN A 34 -16.18 37.68 16.53
C ASN A 34 -16.56 39.15 16.27
N GLN A 35 -16.88 39.51 15.03
CA GLN A 35 -17.33 40.86 14.69
C GLN A 35 -18.64 41.23 15.39
N ALA A 36 -19.58 40.31 15.50
CA ALA A 36 -20.84 40.53 16.20
C ALA A 36 -20.63 40.83 17.70
N VAL A 37 -19.72 40.10 18.36
CA VAL A 37 -19.34 40.37 19.76
C VAL A 37 -18.68 41.75 19.88
N THR A 38 -17.66 42.06 19.06
CA THR A 38 -16.99 43.36 19.09
C THR A 38 -17.94 44.53 18.80
N PHE A 39 -18.90 44.34 17.88
CA PHE A 39 -19.91 45.36 17.61
C PHE A 39 -20.84 45.58 18.82
N ALA A 40 -21.27 44.49 19.46
CA ALA A 40 -22.11 44.56 20.65
C ALA A 40 -21.38 45.23 21.84
N GLU A 41 -20.09 44.96 22.02
CA GLU A 41 -19.23 45.60 23.02
C GLU A 41 -19.08 47.10 22.77
N LYS A 42 -18.78 47.50 21.53
CA LYS A 42 -18.67 48.92 21.16
C LYS A 42 -19.97 49.67 21.42
N LYS A 43 -21.11 49.08 21.05
CA LYS A 43 -22.43 49.70 21.26
C LYS A 43 -22.78 49.81 22.75
N ARG A 44 -22.40 48.81 23.55
CA ARG A 44 -22.52 48.86 25.02
C ARG A 44 -21.68 50.01 25.59
N ALA A 45 -20.44 50.18 25.14
CA ALA A 45 -19.56 51.26 25.61
C ALA A 45 -20.15 52.66 25.35
N VAL A 46 -20.81 52.87 24.21
CA VAL A 46 -21.51 54.13 23.92
C VAL A 46 -22.71 54.34 24.85
N LEU A 47 -23.51 53.30 25.08
CA LEU A 47 -24.70 53.38 25.95
C LEU A 47 -24.37 53.60 27.43
N LEU A 48 -23.16 53.23 27.88
CA LEU A 48 -22.70 53.53 29.24
C LEU A 48 -22.52 55.03 29.50
N LEU A 49 -22.31 55.83 28.45
CA LEU A 49 -22.10 57.28 28.59
C LEU A 49 -23.42 58.05 28.46
N ASP A 50 -24.21 57.72 27.44
CA ASP A 50 -25.37 58.55 27.02
C ASP A 50 -26.70 57.77 26.97
N GLY A 51 -26.71 56.50 27.38
CA GLY A 51 -27.87 55.62 27.31
C GLY A 51 -28.70 55.58 28.59
N THR A 52 -29.97 55.18 28.45
CA THR A 52 -30.82 54.83 29.60
C THR A 52 -30.52 53.41 30.10
N GLU A 53 -30.77 53.14 31.38
CA GLU A 53 -30.66 51.78 31.98
C GLU A 53 -31.37 50.72 31.14
N ALA A 54 -32.60 50.99 30.68
CA ALA A 54 -33.35 50.05 29.85
C ALA A 54 -32.69 49.73 28.49
N GLN A 55 -31.95 50.70 27.92
CA GLN A 55 -31.18 50.48 26.69
C GLN A 55 -29.92 49.66 26.97
N LEU A 56 -29.27 49.88 28.12
CA LEU A 56 -28.09 49.13 28.56
C LEU A 56 -28.45 47.66 28.81
N ASP A 57 -29.51 47.38 29.54
CA ASP A 57 -30.01 46.01 29.80
C ASP A 57 -30.28 45.25 28.50
N LYS A 58 -30.97 45.90 27.55
CA LYS A 58 -31.26 45.30 26.24
C LYS A 58 -29.97 45.00 25.47
N GLN A 59 -28.98 45.88 25.56
CA GLN A 59 -27.70 45.69 24.88
C GLN A 59 -26.85 44.59 25.54
N ASP A 60 -26.92 44.43 26.86
CA ASP A 60 -26.25 43.37 27.60
C ASP A 60 -26.81 41.99 27.25
N GLU A 61 -28.12 41.86 27.07
CA GLU A 61 -28.72 40.62 26.58
C GLU A 61 -28.29 40.29 25.13
N ILE A 62 -28.12 41.29 24.26
CA ILE A 62 -27.58 41.10 22.91
C ILE A 62 -26.11 40.62 22.97
N LEU A 63 -25.27 41.26 23.78
CA LEU A 63 -23.88 40.88 23.95
C LEU A 63 -23.76 39.45 24.48
N LYS A 64 -24.52 39.11 25.51
CA LYS A 64 -24.59 37.77 26.10
C LYS A 64 -25.02 36.71 25.09
N ALA A 65 -26.00 37.00 24.23
CA ALA A 65 -26.41 36.10 23.17
C ALA A 65 -25.30 35.90 22.11
N ALA A 66 -24.64 36.99 21.68
CA ALA A 66 -23.55 36.93 20.72
C ALA A 66 -22.34 36.13 21.25
N THR A 67 -21.94 36.38 22.50
CA THR A 67 -20.86 35.66 23.17
C THR A 67 -21.17 34.17 23.30
N ARG A 68 -22.39 33.80 23.74
CA ARG A 68 -22.80 32.39 23.83
C ARG A 68 -22.77 31.68 22.50
N GLU A 69 -23.20 32.33 21.42
CA GLU A 69 -23.17 31.72 20.08
C GLU A 69 -21.73 31.51 19.61
N ARG A 70 -20.86 32.52 19.77
CA ARG A 70 -19.43 32.39 19.46
C ARG A 70 -18.81 31.22 20.24
N ASP A 71 -19.03 31.17 21.55
CA ASP A 71 -18.41 30.17 22.42
C ASP A 71 -18.91 28.75 22.08
N ARG A 72 -20.19 28.60 21.73
CA ARG A 72 -20.75 27.33 21.23
C ARG A 72 -20.06 26.86 19.95
N VAL A 73 -19.82 27.77 19.01
CA VAL A 73 -19.16 27.42 17.74
C VAL A 73 -17.68 27.11 17.96
N ILE A 74 -16.99 27.82 18.87
CA ILE A 74 -15.62 27.48 19.29
C ILE A 74 -15.57 26.08 19.89
N ALA A 75 -16.49 25.76 20.80
CA ALA A 75 -16.57 24.43 21.42
C ALA A 75 -16.85 23.34 20.37
N ALA A 76 -17.77 23.60 19.43
CA ALA A 76 -18.07 22.68 18.33
C ALA A 76 -16.86 22.47 17.42
N HIS A 77 -16.12 23.54 17.10
CA HIS A 77 -14.89 23.45 16.31
C HIS A 77 -13.84 22.57 17.01
N ALA A 78 -13.57 22.81 18.30
CA ALA A 78 -12.61 22.02 19.06
C ALA A 78 -12.97 20.52 19.09
N GLU A 79 -14.24 20.20 19.33
CA GLU A 79 -14.71 18.81 19.35
C GLU A 79 -14.65 18.15 17.96
N LEU A 80 -15.03 18.86 16.90
CA LEU A 80 -14.92 18.33 15.53
C LEU A 80 -13.46 18.12 15.12
N SER A 81 -12.55 19.02 15.48
CA SER A 81 -11.11 18.83 15.24
C SER A 81 -10.57 17.59 15.95
N ARG A 82 -10.96 17.36 17.21
CA ARG A 82 -10.59 16.16 17.96
C ARG A 82 -11.10 14.89 17.27
N ARG A 83 -12.38 14.86 16.91
CA ARG A 83 -12.99 13.71 16.22
C ARG A 83 -12.40 13.46 14.84
N LEU A 84 -12.04 14.52 14.10
CA LEU A 84 -11.40 14.38 12.80
C LEU A 84 -10.07 13.64 12.93
N ALA A 85 -9.23 14.02 13.89
CA ALA A 85 -7.96 13.34 14.12
C ALA A 85 -8.13 11.86 14.50
N GLU A 86 -9.15 11.54 15.29
CA GLU A 86 -9.50 10.16 15.65
C GLU A 86 -10.00 9.35 14.45
N ALA A 87 -10.87 9.95 13.63
CA ALA A 87 -11.40 9.32 12.42
C ALA A 87 -10.28 9.07 11.39
N GLU A 88 -9.41 10.05 11.13
CA GLU A 88 -8.27 9.91 10.21
C GLU A 88 -7.31 8.81 10.67
N LYS A 89 -7.01 8.75 11.98
CA LYS A 89 -6.18 7.69 12.54
C LYS A 89 -6.82 6.31 12.38
N ARG A 90 -8.12 6.20 12.64
CA ARG A 90 -8.86 4.94 12.49
C ARG A 90 -8.87 4.48 11.04
N GLU A 91 -9.26 5.36 10.11
CA GLU A 91 -9.31 5.07 8.68
C GLU A 91 -7.95 4.67 8.11
N ALA A 92 -6.87 5.36 8.52
CA ALA A 92 -5.51 4.98 8.14
C ALA A 92 -5.11 3.59 8.70
N SER A 93 -5.45 3.31 9.96
CA SER A 93 -5.17 2.01 10.57
C SER A 93 -5.94 0.88 9.89
N GLU A 94 -7.20 1.09 9.53
CA GLU A 94 -8.03 0.12 8.81
C GLU A 94 -7.46 -0.15 7.41
N ALA A 95 -7.01 0.91 6.71
CA ALA A 95 -6.37 0.76 5.41
C ALA A 95 -5.05 -0.04 5.49
N PHE A 96 -4.19 0.26 6.48
CA PHE A 96 -2.95 -0.50 6.69
C PHE A 96 -3.20 -1.95 7.05
N GLU A 97 -4.18 -2.24 7.90
CA GLU A 97 -4.48 -3.63 8.28
C GLU A 97 -4.99 -4.45 7.08
N ALA A 98 -5.78 -3.83 6.20
CA ALA A 98 -6.20 -4.45 4.94
C ALA A 98 -5.01 -4.74 4.02
N GLU A 99 -4.08 -3.79 3.87
CA GLU A 99 -2.88 -3.97 3.06
C GLU A 99 -1.95 -5.05 3.63
N ILE A 100 -1.71 -5.04 4.95
CA ILE A 100 -0.93 -6.07 5.65
C ILE A 100 -1.55 -7.45 5.44
N SER A 101 -2.87 -7.56 5.54
CA SER A 101 -3.57 -8.83 5.32
C SER A 101 -3.38 -9.34 3.90
N ALA A 102 -3.51 -8.46 2.88
CA ALA A 102 -3.29 -8.82 1.48
C ALA A 102 -1.85 -9.27 1.21
N VAL A 103 -0.86 -8.53 1.72
CA VAL A 103 0.57 -8.88 1.58
C VAL A 103 0.89 -10.21 2.27
N LYS A 104 0.33 -10.46 3.47
CA LYS A 104 0.51 -11.73 4.16
C LYS A 104 -0.10 -12.91 3.40
N ALA A 105 -1.26 -12.73 2.77
CA ALA A 105 -1.88 -13.76 1.96
C ALA A 105 -1.00 -14.13 0.75
N ASP A 106 -0.53 -13.14 0.01
CA ASP A 106 0.37 -13.33 -1.15
C ASP A 106 1.70 -13.98 -0.73
N ALA A 107 2.29 -13.53 0.37
CA ALA A 107 3.51 -14.15 0.91
C ALA A 107 3.29 -15.61 1.32
N THR A 108 2.14 -15.94 1.90
CA THR A 108 1.80 -17.32 2.30
C THR A 108 1.62 -18.21 1.08
N GLU A 109 0.92 -17.75 0.05
CA GLU A 109 0.76 -18.47 -1.21
C GLU A 109 2.11 -18.70 -1.90
N THR A 110 2.97 -17.68 -1.91
CA THR A 110 4.33 -17.80 -2.48
C THR A 110 5.19 -18.80 -1.72
N VAL A 111 5.12 -18.79 -0.38
CA VAL A 111 5.81 -19.79 0.45
C VAL A 111 5.30 -21.19 0.14
N ASP A 112 3.99 -21.39 -0.02
CA ASP A 112 3.44 -22.68 -0.40
C ASP A 112 3.98 -23.15 -1.76
N LEU A 113 3.98 -22.29 -2.78
CA LEU A 113 4.55 -22.61 -4.09
C LEU A 113 6.03 -23.02 -4.00
N LEU A 114 6.81 -22.35 -3.17
CA LEU A 114 8.23 -22.67 -2.95
C LEU A 114 8.43 -24.00 -2.21
N LEU A 115 7.52 -24.38 -1.32
CA LEU A 115 7.64 -25.63 -0.57
C LEU A 115 7.06 -26.83 -1.32
N THR A 116 5.97 -26.64 -2.07
CA THR A 116 5.22 -27.75 -2.67
C THR A 116 5.56 -27.96 -4.14
N ARG A 117 5.66 -26.88 -4.93
CA ARG A 117 5.80 -26.96 -6.39
C ARG A 117 7.24 -26.85 -6.85
N PHE A 118 8.00 -25.93 -6.25
CA PHE A 118 9.38 -25.66 -6.66
C PHE A 118 10.29 -26.88 -6.60
N PRO A 119 10.27 -27.75 -5.56
CA PRO A 119 11.12 -28.95 -5.54
C PRO A 119 10.79 -29.94 -6.66
N GLY A 120 9.50 -30.10 -6.99
CA GLY A 120 9.05 -30.93 -8.11
C GLY A 120 9.62 -30.44 -9.45
N LEU A 121 9.49 -29.15 -9.72
CA LEU A 121 10.03 -28.52 -10.93
C LEU A 121 11.56 -28.62 -11.00
N GLN A 122 12.26 -28.45 -9.87
CA GLN A 122 13.71 -28.64 -9.82
C GLN A 122 14.12 -30.08 -10.12
N ASN A 123 13.39 -31.07 -9.60
CA ASN A 123 13.65 -32.48 -9.87
C ASN A 123 13.45 -32.81 -11.35
N GLU A 124 12.36 -32.32 -11.96
CA GLU A 124 12.11 -32.48 -13.39
C GLU A 124 13.22 -31.84 -14.24
N MET A 125 13.62 -30.61 -13.91
CA MET A 125 14.71 -29.91 -14.60
C MET A 125 16.04 -30.66 -14.46
N THR A 126 16.36 -31.16 -13.27
CA THR A 126 17.55 -31.97 -13.02
C THR A 126 17.53 -33.26 -13.84
N ALA A 127 16.38 -33.93 -13.94
CA ALA A 127 16.22 -35.12 -14.76
C ALA A 127 16.44 -34.83 -16.25
N ILE A 128 15.94 -33.70 -16.75
CA ILE A 128 16.17 -33.22 -18.11
C ILE A 128 17.67 -32.98 -18.34
N PHE A 129 18.35 -32.25 -17.46
CA PHE A 129 19.78 -31.97 -17.59
C PHE A 129 20.63 -33.24 -17.59
N ARG A 130 20.34 -34.21 -16.70
CA ARG A 130 21.01 -35.53 -16.72
C ARG A 130 20.82 -36.25 -18.04
N ARG A 131 19.60 -36.21 -18.60
CA ARG A 131 19.29 -36.85 -19.89
C ARG A 131 20.00 -36.15 -21.06
N VAL A 132 20.07 -34.82 -21.05
CA VAL A 132 20.82 -34.04 -22.05
C VAL A 132 22.30 -34.42 -21.98
N ALA A 133 22.93 -34.35 -20.79
CA ALA A 133 24.33 -34.72 -20.61
C ALA A 133 24.65 -36.15 -21.10
N ALA A 134 23.80 -37.12 -20.75
CA ALA A 134 23.96 -38.50 -21.20
C ALA A 134 23.77 -38.67 -22.71
N SER A 135 22.98 -37.81 -23.35
CA SER A 135 22.75 -37.85 -24.81
C SER A 135 23.87 -37.13 -25.57
N GLU A 136 24.41 -36.05 -25.02
CA GLU A 136 25.62 -35.39 -25.51
C GLU A 136 26.82 -36.33 -25.49
N GLU A 137 27.02 -37.06 -24.38
CA GLU A 137 28.13 -38.02 -24.28
C GLU A 137 28.01 -39.15 -25.30
N ARG A 138 26.78 -39.69 -25.50
CA ARG A 138 26.52 -40.70 -26.54
C ARG A 138 26.77 -40.17 -27.95
N THR A 139 26.36 -38.93 -28.20
CA THR A 139 26.58 -38.26 -29.50
C THR A 139 28.08 -38.08 -29.75
N ARG A 140 28.83 -37.61 -28.76
CA ARG A 140 30.29 -37.47 -28.82
C ARG A 140 30.97 -38.81 -29.10
N ALA A 141 30.66 -39.84 -28.32
CA ALA A 141 31.23 -41.17 -28.49
C ALA A 141 30.91 -41.79 -29.88
N MET A 142 29.73 -41.50 -30.44
CA MET A 142 29.39 -41.92 -31.80
C MET A 142 30.18 -41.14 -32.86
N ASN A 143 30.30 -39.82 -32.70
CA ASN A 143 31.09 -38.98 -33.59
C ASN A 143 32.56 -39.39 -33.60
N GLU A 144 33.14 -39.75 -32.46
CA GLU A 144 34.50 -40.29 -32.38
C GLU A 144 34.67 -41.58 -33.21
N LYS A 145 33.68 -42.48 -33.16
CA LYS A 145 33.66 -43.70 -34.00
C LYS A 145 33.53 -43.39 -35.49
N LEU A 146 32.69 -42.42 -35.86
CA LEU A 146 32.52 -41.99 -37.25
C LEU A 146 33.80 -41.38 -37.82
N ILE A 147 34.47 -40.51 -37.04
CA ILE A 147 35.77 -39.93 -37.39
C ILE A 147 36.82 -41.02 -37.58
N ALA A 148 36.90 -41.99 -36.66
CA ALA A 148 37.83 -43.12 -36.77
C ALA A 148 37.57 -43.98 -38.02
N ALA A 149 36.31 -44.05 -38.47
CA ALA A 149 35.92 -44.72 -39.72
C ALA A 149 36.10 -43.86 -40.99
N GLY A 150 36.66 -42.65 -40.87
CA GLY A 150 36.90 -41.73 -42.00
C GLY A 150 35.65 -41.03 -42.53
N ARG A 151 34.57 -41.02 -41.76
CA ARG A 151 33.31 -40.35 -42.13
C ARG A 151 33.29 -38.90 -41.66
N SER A 152 32.63 -38.04 -42.43
CA SER A 152 32.47 -36.60 -42.16
C SER A 152 31.05 -36.19 -41.77
N ASP A 153 30.08 -37.11 -41.81
CA ASP A 153 28.69 -36.86 -41.45
C ASP A 153 28.46 -36.99 -39.94
N LEU A 154 29.00 -36.04 -39.19
CA LEU A 154 28.90 -36.01 -37.72
C LEU A 154 27.51 -35.59 -37.25
N LEU A 155 27.08 -36.19 -36.14
CA LEU A 155 25.84 -35.83 -35.48
C LEU A 155 26.01 -34.49 -34.74
N PRO A 156 25.05 -33.55 -34.84
CA PRO A 156 25.10 -32.31 -34.09
C PRO A 156 24.89 -32.56 -32.59
N GLY A 157 25.41 -31.66 -31.75
CA GLY A 157 25.11 -31.65 -30.32
C GLY A 157 23.60 -31.56 -30.07
N VAL A 158 23.12 -32.27 -29.05
CA VAL A 158 21.70 -32.32 -28.67
C VAL A 158 21.22 -30.92 -28.29
N GLU A 159 22.02 -30.21 -27.51
CA GLU A 159 21.74 -28.85 -27.07
C GLU A 159 21.78 -27.86 -28.22
N ALA A 160 22.80 -27.94 -29.09
CA ALA A 160 22.91 -27.07 -30.27
C ALA A 160 21.74 -27.24 -31.26
N THR A 161 21.06 -28.39 -31.22
CA THR A 161 19.85 -28.65 -32.01
C THR A 161 18.61 -27.97 -31.43
N ALA A 162 18.48 -27.93 -30.11
CA ALA A 162 17.34 -27.30 -29.43
C ALA A 162 17.51 -25.79 -29.23
N PHE A 163 18.75 -25.36 -28.94
CA PHE A 163 19.15 -23.99 -28.66
C PHE A 163 20.38 -23.66 -29.53
N PRO A 164 20.19 -23.40 -30.83
CA PRO A 164 21.31 -23.11 -31.72
C PRO A 164 22.05 -21.85 -31.26
N PRO A 165 23.39 -21.88 -31.18
CA PRO A 165 24.15 -20.71 -30.82
C PRO A 165 23.99 -19.63 -31.91
N PRO A 166 24.13 -18.35 -31.54
CA PRO A 166 24.23 -17.29 -32.54
C PRO A 166 25.40 -17.56 -33.52
N PRO A 167 25.26 -17.19 -34.81
CA PRO A 167 26.30 -17.44 -35.80
C PRO A 167 27.67 -16.91 -35.36
N GLY A 168 28.70 -17.75 -35.45
CA GLY A 168 30.08 -17.38 -35.09
C GLY A 168 30.42 -17.47 -33.60
N GLN A 169 29.49 -17.91 -32.75
CA GLN A 169 29.73 -18.10 -31.31
C GLN A 169 30.00 -19.56 -30.94
N TYR A 170 30.81 -19.76 -29.90
CA TYR A 170 31.18 -21.10 -29.44
C TYR A 170 30.07 -21.73 -28.60
N GLU A 171 29.53 -22.86 -29.05
CA GLU A 171 28.40 -23.59 -28.43
C GLU A 171 28.54 -23.78 -26.90
N LYS A 172 29.74 -24.13 -26.42
CA LYS A 172 29.94 -24.41 -25.00
C LYS A 172 29.77 -23.19 -24.08
N LEU A 173 29.79 -21.97 -24.62
CA LEU A 173 29.54 -20.75 -23.84
C LEU A 173 28.06 -20.53 -23.54
N HIS A 174 27.17 -21.17 -24.30
CA HIS A 174 25.71 -20.99 -24.21
C HIS A 174 24.99 -22.23 -23.64
N SER A 175 25.74 -23.13 -23.01
CA SER A 175 25.17 -24.37 -22.49
C SER A 175 24.35 -24.14 -21.21
N ILE A 176 23.09 -24.58 -21.22
CA ILE A 176 22.16 -24.63 -20.10
C ILE A 176 22.65 -25.55 -18.98
N LEU A 177 23.57 -26.47 -19.28
CA LEU A 177 24.25 -27.30 -18.28
C LEU A 177 25.18 -26.48 -17.38
N ARG A 178 25.43 -25.20 -17.71
CA ARG A 178 26.19 -24.25 -16.88
C ARG A 178 25.30 -23.36 -16.00
N SER A 179 23.98 -23.45 -16.11
CA SER A 179 23.07 -22.66 -15.27
C SER A 179 23.08 -23.19 -13.83
N VAL A 180 23.39 -22.31 -12.88
CA VAL A 180 23.46 -22.65 -11.44
C VAL A 180 22.05 -22.70 -10.88
N LEU A 181 21.58 -23.88 -10.50
CA LEU A 181 20.41 -24.05 -9.64
C LEU A 181 20.86 -24.02 -8.18
N MET A 182 20.16 -23.29 -7.33
CA MET A 182 20.45 -23.28 -5.89
C MET A 182 20.13 -24.65 -5.27
N PRO A 183 20.99 -25.18 -4.39
CA PRO A 183 20.75 -26.43 -3.69
C PRO A 183 19.54 -26.31 -2.74
N VAL A 184 18.67 -27.33 -2.74
CA VAL A 184 17.54 -27.44 -1.80
C VAL A 184 17.73 -28.74 -0.98
N PRO A 185 17.88 -28.66 0.36
CA PRO A 185 18.29 -29.80 1.20
C PRO A 185 17.39 -31.05 1.16
N SER A 186 16.14 -30.93 0.68
CA SER A 186 15.14 -32.01 0.69
C SER A 186 14.95 -32.72 -0.66
N ALA A 187 15.68 -32.33 -1.72
CA ALA A 187 15.52 -32.93 -3.04
C ALA A 187 16.43 -34.19 -3.21
N PRO A 188 15.87 -35.38 -3.52
CA PRO A 188 16.66 -36.58 -3.74
C PRO A 188 17.60 -36.43 -4.94
N GLY A 189 18.92 -36.47 -4.70
CA GLY A 189 19.94 -36.38 -5.75
C GLY A 189 20.92 -35.21 -5.61
N TRP A 190 20.82 -34.43 -4.55
CA TRP A 190 21.86 -33.52 -4.08
C TRP A 190 22.58 -34.17 -2.88
N PRO A 191 23.93 -34.14 -2.80
CA PRO A 191 24.61 -34.56 -1.59
C PRO A 191 24.16 -33.66 -0.44
N ALA A 192 23.84 -34.24 0.71
CA ALA A 192 23.38 -33.49 1.89
C ALA A 192 24.45 -32.55 2.47
N ASP A 193 25.67 -32.55 1.93
CA ASP A 193 26.82 -31.85 2.46
C ASP A 193 27.56 -31.10 1.34
N GLY A 194 27.61 -29.76 1.42
CA GLY A 194 28.42 -28.90 0.54
C GLY A 194 27.84 -27.52 0.30
#